data_AF-A0A7Y9L8T5-F1
#
_entry.id   AF-A0A7Y9L8T5-F1
#
_cell.length_a   1.000
_cell.length_b   1.000
_cell.length_c   1.000
_cell.angle_alpha   90.00
_cell.angle_beta   90.00
_cell.angle_gamma   90.00
#
_symmetry.space_group_name_H-M   'P 1'
#
loop_
_entity.id
_entity.type
_entity.pdbx_description
1 polymer ?
#
loop_
_entity_poly.entity_id
_entity_poly.type
_entity_poly.pdbx_seq_one_letter_code
_entity_poly.pdbx_strand_id
1 'polypeptide(L)'
;MTSVVGLLDSWSKERADAWRSEIAASLGAEPDAWLAVVGAGELNRDRWWLVLSWVEQTASLIATTRRAELVELSAFALSLLEDGPVDGREAWLIGSVVRCGTKHAGLDFLPLIAAGCARAGDRGEQCLRWLSKASDRLPSTHREVGEGPTFRFERKLTEFDEQAFIRRLKGT
;
A
#
# COMPACT_ATOMS: atom_id res chain seq x y z
N MET A 1 -18.19 1.33 17.99
CA MET A 1 -17.18 1.51 16.93
C MET A 1 -15.94 0.75 17.35
N THR A 2 -15.39 -0.08 16.48
CA THR A 2 -14.10 -0.74 16.72
C THR A 2 -13.00 0.31 16.56
N SER A 3 -12.10 0.45 17.54
CA SER A 3 -10.94 1.34 17.42
C SER A 3 -10.07 0.93 16.23
N VAL A 4 -9.35 1.87 15.60
CA VAL A 4 -8.38 1.60 14.52
C VAL A 4 -7.39 0.49 14.90
N VAL A 5 -6.83 0.53 16.12
CA VAL A 5 -5.93 -0.53 16.61
C VAL A 5 -6.62 -1.88 16.67
N GLY A 6 -7.80 -1.95 17.31
CA GLY A 6 -8.59 -3.18 17.35
C GLY A 6 -8.98 -3.70 15.96
N LEU A 7 -9.18 -2.83 14.98
CA LEU A 7 -9.43 -3.21 13.59
C LEU A 7 -8.18 -3.82 12.95
N LEU A 8 -7.00 -3.21 13.12
CA LEU A 8 -5.73 -3.78 12.64
C LEU A 8 -5.44 -5.13 13.30
N ASP A 9 -5.64 -5.23 14.61
CA ASP A 9 -5.38 -6.45 15.40
C ASP A 9 -6.42 -7.56 15.12
N SER A 10 -7.55 -7.23 14.48
CA SER A 10 -8.57 -8.21 14.07
C SER A 10 -8.23 -8.98 12.78
N TRP A 11 -7.09 -8.68 12.15
CA TRP A 11 -6.67 -9.31 10.91
C TRP A 11 -6.62 -10.84 11.03
N SER A 12 -7.25 -11.53 10.08
CA SER A 12 -7.16 -12.97 9.93
C SER A 12 -7.30 -13.36 8.45
N LYS A 13 -6.73 -14.50 8.07
CA LYS A 13 -6.77 -15.00 6.69
C LYS A 13 -8.19 -15.35 6.25
N GLU A 14 -9.00 -15.89 7.16
CA GLU A 14 -10.38 -16.32 6.93
C GLU A 14 -11.31 -15.14 6.66
N ARG A 15 -10.93 -13.94 7.13
CA ARG A 15 -11.71 -12.70 7.01
C ARG A 15 -11.06 -11.66 6.12
N ALA A 16 -10.06 -12.03 5.33
CA ALA A 16 -9.23 -11.07 4.59
C ALA A 16 -10.08 -10.07 3.76
N ASP A 17 -11.10 -10.55 3.06
CA ASP A 17 -11.98 -9.71 2.22
C ASP A 17 -12.82 -8.72 3.04
N ALA A 18 -13.40 -9.20 4.14
CA ALA A 18 -14.19 -8.38 5.06
C ALA A 18 -13.29 -7.35 5.75
N TRP A 19 -12.15 -7.78 6.28
CA TRP A 19 -11.17 -6.91 6.92
C TRP A 19 -10.67 -5.82 5.98
N ARG A 20 -10.36 -6.13 4.72
CA ARG A 20 -9.96 -5.11 3.73
C ARG A 20 -11.05 -4.07 3.50
N SER A 21 -12.30 -4.49 3.47
CA SER A 21 -13.45 -3.60 3.29
C SER A 21 -13.68 -2.72 4.52
N GLU A 22 -13.52 -3.28 5.72
CA GLU A 22 -13.60 -2.56 7.00
C GLU A 22 -12.47 -1.51 7.12
N ILE A 23 -11.23 -1.85 6.72
CA ILE A 23 -10.11 -0.90 6.67
C ILE A 23 -10.40 0.22 5.69
N ALA A 24 -10.89 -0.08 4.48
CA ALA A 24 -11.25 0.94 3.49
C ALA A 24 -12.30 1.91 4.05
N ALA A 25 -13.36 1.37 4.68
CA ALA A 25 -14.41 2.15 5.30
C ALA A 25 -13.89 3.02 6.46
N SER A 26 -13.04 2.46 7.32
CA SER A 26 -12.44 3.20 8.45
C SER A 26 -11.50 4.29 7.98
N LEU A 27 -10.60 4.01 7.01
CA LEU A 27 -9.73 5.03 6.42
C LEU A 27 -10.56 6.16 5.81
N GLY A 28 -11.68 5.83 5.16
CA GLY A 28 -12.61 6.77 4.54
C GLY A 28 -13.34 7.65 5.55
N ALA A 29 -13.91 7.06 6.60
CA ALA A 29 -14.80 7.73 7.54
C ALA A 29 -14.07 8.43 8.70
N GLU A 30 -12.89 7.96 9.10
CA GLU A 30 -12.26 8.34 10.38
C GLU A 30 -10.77 8.74 10.23
N PRO A 31 -10.40 9.66 9.31
CA PRO A 31 -8.99 10.02 9.09
C PRO A 31 -8.28 10.51 10.36
N ASP A 32 -8.97 11.28 11.21
CA ASP A 32 -8.41 11.78 12.47
C ASP A 32 -8.08 10.67 13.47
N ALA A 33 -8.86 9.58 13.48
CA ALA A 33 -8.60 8.44 14.36
C ALA A 33 -7.31 7.70 13.93
N TRP A 34 -7.09 7.57 12.62
CA TRP A 34 -5.86 7.00 12.08
C TRP A 34 -4.64 7.87 12.38
N LEU A 35 -4.76 9.19 12.25
CA LEU A 35 -3.70 10.13 12.63
C LEU A 35 -3.40 10.10 14.13
N ALA A 36 -4.42 9.95 14.98
CA ALA A 36 -4.24 9.83 16.43
C ALA A 36 -3.45 8.57 16.80
N VAL A 37 -3.74 7.42 16.17
CA VAL A 37 -2.97 6.16 16.36
C VAL A 37 -1.50 6.35 15.98
N VAL A 38 -1.24 7.04 14.87
CA VAL A 38 0.12 7.37 14.44
C VAL A 38 0.81 8.29 15.45
N GLY A 39 0.15 9.37 15.87
CA GLY A 39 0.69 10.34 16.84
C GLY A 39 0.94 9.76 18.23
N ALA A 40 0.16 8.75 18.62
CA ALA A 40 0.35 7.99 19.85
C ALA A 40 1.45 6.91 19.76
N GLY A 41 2.03 6.69 18.57
CA GLY A 41 3.03 5.63 18.34
C GLY A 41 2.45 4.22 18.38
N GLU A 42 1.14 4.07 18.23
CA GLU A 42 0.44 2.78 18.29
C GLU A 42 0.52 2.00 16.97
N LEU A 43 0.95 2.66 15.88
CA LEU A 43 1.29 2.00 14.62
C LEU A 43 2.68 1.37 14.70
N ASN A 44 2.78 0.28 15.46
CA ASN A 44 4.01 -0.50 15.58
C ASN A 44 4.38 -1.20 14.26
N ARG A 45 5.54 -1.87 14.24
CA ARG A 45 6.08 -2.52 13.03
C ARG A 45 5.10 -3.51 12.37
N ASP A 46 4.40 -4.32 13.15
CA ASP A 46 3.49 -5.34 12.60
C ASP A 46 2.25 -4.68 11.97
N ARG A 47 1.69 -3.69 12.66
CA ARG A 47 0.54 -2.92 12.16
C ARG A 47 0.89 -2.09 10.93
N TRP A 48 2.11 -1.55 10.87
CA TRP A 48 2.65 -0.89 9.68
C TRP A 48 2.64 -1.84 8.48
N TRP A 49 3.10 -3.09 8.65
CA TRP A 49 3.06 -4.11 7.60
C TRP A 49 1.64 -4.48 7.19
N LEU A 50 0.68 -4.49 8.12
CA LEU A 50 -0.74 -4.73 7.79
C LEU A 50 -1.30 -3.61 6.91
N VAL A 51 -1.04 -2.35 7.23
CA VAL A 51 -1.47 -1.20 6.42
C VAL A 51 -0.81 -1.25 5.04
N LEU A 52 0.50 -1.49 4.97
CA LEU A 52 1.19 -1.60 3.69
C LEU A 52 0.65 -2.77 2.83
N SER A 53 0.42 -3.94 3.45
CA SER A 53 -0.16 -5.11 2.78
C SER A 53 -1.57 -4.84 2.26
N TRP A 54 -2.36 -4.04 2.99
CA TRP A 54 -3.66 -3.58 2.53
C TRP A 54 -3.54 -2.69 1.28
N VAL A 55 -2.62 -1.72 1.28
CA VAL A 55 -2.38 -0.84 0.12
C VAL A 55 -1.97 -1.66 -1.10
N GLU A 56 -1.04 -2.60 -0.93
CA GLU A 56 -0.56 -3.46 -2.01
C GLU A 56 -1.70 -4.28 -2.64
N GLN A 57 -2.54 -4.91 -1.82
CA GLN A 57 -3.69 -5.66 -2.32
C GLN A 57 -4.72 -4.75 -2.99
N THR A 58 -4.88 -3.53 -2.48
CA THR A 58 -5.81 -2.53 -3.02
C THR A 58 -5.42 -2.08 -4.43
N ALA A 59 -4.14 -2.13 -4.80
CA ALA A 59 -3.70 -1.85 -6.17
C ALA A 59 -4.38 -2.77 -7.22
N SER A 60 -4.59 -4.04 -6.88
CA SER A 60 -5.31 -4.99 -7.75
C SER A 60 -6.79 -4.63 -7.86
N LEU A 61 -7.41 -4.21 -6.74
CA LEU A 61 -8.80 -3.76 -6.73
C LEU A 61 -8.99 -2.47 -7.52
N ILE A 62 -8.03 -1.54 -7.47
CA ILE A 62 -8.06 -0.32 -8.30
C ILE A 62 -8.11 -0.72 -9.78
N ALA A 63 -7.21 -1.60 -10.21
CA ALA A 63 -7.11 -2.03 -11.60
C ALA A 63 -8.42 -2.66 -12.12
N THR A 64 -9.09 -3.47 -11.29
CA THR A 64 -10.29 -4.21 -11.70
C THR A 64 -11.59 -3.43 -11.52
N THR A 65 -11.72 -2.62 -10.46
CA THR A 65 -12.97 -1.91 -10.13
C THR A 65 -13.02 -0.49 -10.63
N ARG A 66 -11.87 0.11 -10.97
CA ARG A 66 -11.72 1.50 -11.43
C ARG A 66 -12.26 2.54 -10.44
N ARG A 67 -12.25 2.22 -9.14
CA ARG A 67 -12.68 3.14 -8.08
C ARG A 67 -11.58 4.13 -7.73
N ALA A 68 -11.77 5.40 -8.10
CA ALA A 68 -10.88 6.51 -7.76
C ALA A 68 -10.61 6.64 -6.26
N GLU A 69 -11.66 6.46 -5.45
CA GLU A 69 -11.60 6.47 -3.98
C GLU A 69 -10.51 5.53 -3.43
N LEU A 70 -10.31 4.34 -4.02
CA LEU A 70 -9.30 3.39 -3.54
C LEU A 70 -7.87 3.92 -3.75
N VAL A 71 -7.64 4.77 -4.75
CA VAL A 71 -6.35 5.45 -4.98
C VAL A 71 -6.13 6.49 -3.89
N GLU A 72 -7.16 7.29 -3.57
CA GLU A 72 -7.11 8.29 -2.51
C GLU A 72 -6.87 7.65 -1.14
N LEU A 73 -7.58 6.57 -0.81
CA LEU A 73 -7.39 5.83 0.44
C LEU A 73 -6.01 5.19 0.51
N SER A 74 -5.48 4.69 -0.61
CA SER A 74 -4.11 4.16 -0.69
C SER A 74 -3.07 5.24 -0.42
N ALA A 75 -3.24 6.44 -0.99
CA ALA A 75 -2.33 7.57 -0.75
C ALA A 75 -2.42 8.08 0.69
N PHE A 76 -3.62 8.16 1.27
CA PHE A 76 -3.80 8.47 2.69
C PHE A 76 -3.10 7.44 3.57
N ALA A 77 -3.36 6.14 3.34
CA ALA A 77 -2.73 5.06 4.08
C ALA A 77 -1.20 5.08 3.98
N LEU A 78 -0.63 5.28 2.79
CA LEU A 78 0.82 5.45 2.61
C LEU A 78 1.37 6.67 3.35
N SER A 79 0.58 7.75 3.43
CA SER A 79 0.98 8.94 4.19
C SER A 79 1.13 8.61 5.68
N LEU A 80 0.24 7.78 6.24
CA LEU A 80 0.34 7.35 7.65
C LEU A 80 1.66 6.61 7.96
N LEU A 81 2.28 6.01 6.94
CA LEU A 81 3.50 5.22 7.06
C LEU A 81 4.80 6.04 7.04
N GLU A 82 4.72 7.35 6.79
CA GLU A 82 5.86 8.27 6.81
C GLU A 82 6.58 8.21 8.17
N ASP A 83 7.91 8.25 8.19
CA ASP A 83 8.74 8.09 9.40
C ASP A 83 8.48 6.79 10.20
N GLY A 84 7.84 5.81 9.57
CA GLY A 84 7.54 4.52 10.18
C GLY A 84 8.79 3.67 10.45
N PRO A 85 8.65 2.58 11.21
CA PRO A 85 9.78 1.73 11.61
C PRO A 85 10.34 0.84 10.49
N VAL A 86 9.86 0.98 9.25
CA VAL A 86 10.21 0.14 8.10
C VAL A 86 10.84 1.00 7.00
N ASP A 87 11.73 0.41 6.22
CA ASP A 87 12.42 1.05 5.10
C ASP A 87 11.43 1.72 4.14
N GLY A 88 11.54 3.04 3.97
CA GLY A 88 10.72 3.84 3.06
C GLY A 88 10.80 3.41 1.60
N ARG A 89 11.81 2.62 1.22
CA ARG A 89 11.87 1.97 -0.11
C ARG A 89 10.69 1.06 -0.36
N GLU A 90 10.20 0.37 0.67
CA GLU A 90 9.07 -0.54 0.52
C GLU A 90 7.77 0.23 0.26
N ALA A 91 7.53 1.32 1.00
CA ALA A 91 6.41 2.21 0.76
C ALA A 91 6.45 2.83 -0.66
N TRP A 92 7.64 3.22 -1.13
CA TRP A 92 7.82 3.73 -2.49
C TRP A 92 7.55 2.67 -3.57
N LEU A 93 8.00 1.44 -3.33
CA LEU A 93 7.75 0.30 -4.21
C LEU A 93 6.26 0.01 -4.33
N ILE A 94 5.55 -0.05 -3.19
CA ILE A 94 4.10 -0.23 -3.18
C ILE A 94 3.35 0.95 -3.81
N GLY A 95 3.82 2.18 -3.62
CA GLY A 95 3.31 3.35 -4.33
C GLY A 95 3.40 3.20 -5.86
N SER A 96 4.46 2.55 -6.37
CA SER A 96 4.59 2.25 -7.80
C SER A 96 3.58 1.18 -8.26
N VAL A 97 3.28 0.17 -7.43
CA VAL A 97 2.24 -0.83 -7.72
C VAL A 97 0.85 -0.16 -7.78
N VAL A 98 0.54 0.76 -6.85
CA VAL A 98 -0.71 1.55 -6.88
C VAL A 98 -0.78 2.40 -8.15
N ARG A 99 0.32 3.04 -8.56
CA ARG A 99 0.38 3.80 -9.82
C ARG A 99 0.12 2.92 -11.04
N CYS A 100 0.67 1.70 -11.08
CA CYS A 100 0.36 0.73 -12.12
C CYS A 100 -1.13 0.34 -12.12
N GLY A 101 -1.71 0.04 -10.95
CA GLY A 101 -3.14 -0.26 -10.85
C GLY A 101 -4.02 0.89 -11.34
N THR A 102 -3.65 2.13 -11.01
CA THR A 102 -4.32 3.35 -11.46
C THR A 102 -4.25 3.52 -12.98
N LYS A 103 -3.08 3.23 -13.58
CA LYS A 103 -2.87 3.22 -15.03
C LYS A 103 -3.73 2.17 -15.73
N HIS A 104 -3.78 0.94 -15.20
CA HIS A 104 -4.65 -0.13 -15.70
C HIS A 104 -6.14 0.25 -15.65
N ALA A 105 -6.54 0.98 -14.60
CA ALA A 105 -7.90 1.47 -14.44
C ALA A 105 -8.25 2.65 -15.37
N GLY A 106 -7.27 3.27 -16.04
CA GLY A 106 -7.46 4.48 -16.83
C GLY A 106 -7.75 5.73 -15.99
N LEU A 107 -7.29 5.75 -14.74
CA LEU A 107 -7.50 6.85 -13.79
C LEU A 107 -6.30 7.82 -13.80
N ASP A 108 -6.53 9.10 -13.47
CA ASP A 108 -5.46 10.08 -13.32
C ASP A 108 -4.85 9.99 -11.91
N PHE A 109 -3.60 9.52 -11.84
CA PHE A 109 -2.94 9.21 -10.58
C PHE A 109 -2.63 10.44 -9.73
N LEU A 110 -2.10 11.51 -10.34
CA LEU A 110 -1.60 12.67 -9.60
C LEU A 110 -2.66 13.42 -8.79
N PRO A 111 -3.85 13.78 -9.34
CA PRO A 111 -4.87 14.45 -8.55
C PRO A 111 -5.44 13.55 -7.45
N LEU A 112 -5.56 12.24 -7.69
CA LEU A 112 -6.09 11.30 -6.70
C LEU A 112 -5.14 11.11 -5.51
N ILE A 113 -3.83 10.96 -5.76
CA ILE A 113 -2.89 10.89 -4.64
C ILE A 113 -2.81 12.21 -3.88
N ALA A 114 -2.95 13.36 -4.55
CA ALA A 114 -2.97 14.66 -3.89
C ALA A 114 -4.17 14.78 -2.95
N ALA A 115 -5.36 14.36 -3.39
CA ALA A 115 -6.57 14.33 -2.55
C ALA A 115 -6.41 13.40 -1.35
N GLY A 116 -5.86 12.20 -1.55
CA GLY A 116 -5.58 11.25 -0.47
C GLY A 116 -4.56 11.76 0.54
N CYS A 117 -3.43 12.28 0.06
CA CYS A 117 -2.37 12.83 0.90
C CYS A 117 -2.84 14.06 1.70
N ALA A 118 -3.67 14.94 1.12
CA ALA A 118 -4.17 16.13 1.81
C ALA A 118 -4.88 15.81 3.14
N ARG A 119 -5.46 14.62 3.26
CA ARG A 119 -6.11 14.13 4.49
C ARG A 119 -5.15 13.92 5.66
N ALA A 120 -3.84 13.84 5.42
CA ALA A 120 -2.81 13.62 6.44
C ALA A 120 -2.00 14.88 6.80
N GLY A 121 -2.40 16.06 6.31
CA GLY A 121 -1.69 17.33 6.58
C GLY A 121 -0.22 17.30 6.16
N ASP A 122 0.67 17.84 6.99
CA ASP A 122 2.12 17.91 6.73
C ASP A 122 2.73 16.56 6.36
N ARG A 123 2.27 15.47 6.99
CA ARG A 123 2.73 14.11 6.70
C ARG A 123 2.34 13.69 5.28
N GLY A 124 1.13 14.07 4.88
CA GLY A 124 0.64 13.92 3.51
C GLY A 124 1.46 14.69 2.48
N GLU A 125 1.86 15.92 2.80
CA GLU A 125 2.71 16.72 1.89
C GLU A 125 4.06 16.04 1.64
N GLN A 126 4.66 15.46 2.68
CA GLN A 126 5.91 14.69 2.56
C GLN A 126 5.70 13.46 1.67
N CYS A 127 4.61 12.71 1.93
CA CYS A 127 4.23 11.56 1.14
C CYS A 127 4.04 11.90 -0.35
N LEU A 128 3.31 12.97 -0.64
CA LEU A 128 3.03 13.43 -1.99
C LEU A 128 4.31 13.71 -2.79
N ARG A 129 5.35 14.27 -2.15
CA ARG A 129 6.63 14.58 -2.81
C ARG A 129 7.34 13.35 -3.36
N TRP A 130 7.25 12.20 -2.68
CA TRP A 130 7.86 10.97 -3.16
C TRP A 130 6.89 10.13 -3.98
N LEU A 131 5.60 10.11 -3.64
CA LEU A 131 4.58 9.32 -4.32
C LEU A 131 4.31 9.83 -5.73
N SER A 132 4.37 11.15 -5.97
CA SER A 132 4.32 11.75 -7.31
C SER A 132 5.45 11.26 -8.25
N LYS A 133 6.55 10.78 -7.67
CA LYS A 133 7.71 10.23 -8.38
C LYS A 133 7.70 8.70 -8.48
N ALA A 134 6.70 8.02 -7.92
CA ALA A 134 6.55 6.58 -8.02
C ALA A 134 6.53 6.15 -9.50
N SER A 135 7.15 5.02 -9.83
CA SER A 135 7.22 4.58 -11.23
C SER A 135 5.85 4.15 -11.75
N ASP A 136 5.57 4.42 -13.03
CA ASP A 136 4.40 3.84 -13.72
C ASP A 136 4.69 2.43 -14.28
N ARG A 137 5.92 1.94 -14.09
CA ARG A 137 6.35 0.58 -14.41
C ARG A 137 6.22 -0.30 -13.19
N LEU A 138 5.72 -1.52 -13.39
CA LEU A 138 5.59 -2.48 -12.32
C LEU A 138 6.99 -2.82 -11.75
N PRO A 139 7.20 -2.74 -10.43
CA PRO A 139 8.46 -3.13 -9.82
C PRO A 139 8.83 -4.58 -10.18
N SER A 140 10.13 -4.85 -10.33
CA SER A 140 10.60 -6.19 -10.70
C SER A 140 10.25 -7.28 -9.68
N THR A 141 9.98 -6.90 -8.44
CA THR A 141 9.49 -7.76 -7.35
C THR A 141 8.04 -8.18 -7.51
N HIS A 142 7.31 -7.61 -8.47
CA HIS A 142 5.90 -7.91 -8.73
C HIS A 142 5.71 -8.45 -10.15
N ARG A 143 4.64 -9.20 -10.34
CA ARG A 143 4.13 -9.63 -11.64
C ARG A 143 2.63 -9.43 -11.70
N GLU A 144 2.12 -9.30 -12.91
CA GLU A 144 0.69 -9.34 -13.20
C GLU A 144 0.28 -10.79 -13.42
N VAL A 145 -0.83 -11.20 -12.82
CA VAL A 145 -1.42 -12.54 -13.02
C VAL A 145 -2.93 -12.42 -13.17
N GLY A 146 -3.52 -13.33 -13.95
CA GLY A 146 -4.95 -13.30 -14.28
C GLY A 146 -5.31 -12.20 -15.28
N GLU A 147 -6.60 -12.09 -15.57
CA GLU A 147 -7.16 -11.09 -16.50
C GLU A 147 -8.58 -10.67 -16.08
N GLY A 148 -9.00 -9.49 -16.56
CA GLY A 148 -10.32 -8.94 -16.28
C GLY A 148 -10.64 -8.95 -14.77
N PRO A 149 -11.76 -9.56 -14.33
CA PRO A 149 -12.13 -9.64 -12.90
C PRO A 149 -11.14 -10.42 -12.02
N THR A 150 -10.30 -11.28 -12.61
CA THR A 150 -9.33 -12.10 -11.87
C THR A 150 -7.93 -11.51 -11.83
N PHE A 151 -7.73 -10.38 -12.50
CA PHE A 151 -6.45 -9.67 -12.52
C PHE A 151 -5.99 -9.31 -11.11
N ARG A 152 -4.72 -9.55 -10.84
CA ARG A 152 -4.05 -9.09 -9.62
C ARG A 152 -2.56 -8.88 -9.81
N PHE A 153 -2.00 -7.97 -9.03
CA PHE A 153 -0.57 -7.89 -8.80
C PHE A 153 -0.18 -8.93 -7.74
N GLU A 154 0.91 -9.64 -7.98
CA GLU A 154 1.43 -10.65 -7.06
C GLU A 154 2.94 -10.41 -6.87
N ARG A 155 3.41 -10.43 -5.62
CA ARG A 155 4.84 -10.47 -5.34
C ARG A 155 5.43 -11.74 -5.93
N LYS A 156 6.53 -11.59 -6.66
CA LYS A 156 7.37 -12.71 -7.03
C LYS A 156 8.00 -13.24 -5.75
N LEU A 157 7.84 -14.53 -5.51
CA LEU A 157 8.69 -15.23 -4.55
C LEU A 157 10.12 -15.07 -5.07
N THR A 158 10.95 -14.37 -4.29
CA THR A 158 12.38 -14.37 -4.56
C THR A 158 12.86 -15.77 -4.25
N GLU A 159 12.92 -16.64 -5.25
CA GLU A 159 13.67 -17.88 -5.12
C GLU A 159 15.10 -17.45 -4.77
N PHE A 160 15.50 -17.70 -3.53
CA PHE A 160 16.87 -17.53 -3.14
C PHE A 160 17.66 -18.57 -3.92
N ASP A 161 18.23 -18.15 -5.05
CA ASP A 161 19.18 -18.95 -5.80
C ASP A 161 20.49 -18.99 -4.99
N GLU A 162 20.51 -19.90 -4.02
CA GLU A 162 21.66 -20.19 -3.17
C GLU A 162 22.90 -20.47 -4.03
N GLN A 163 22.75 -21.08 -5.21
CA GLN A 163 23.84 -21.38 -6.12
C GLN A 163 24.39 -20.12 -6.80
N ALA A 164 23.53 -19.16 -7.19
CA ALA A 164 23.98 -17.86 -7.68
C ALA A 164 24.64 -17.01 -6.58
N PHE A 165 24.12 -17.08 -5.35
CA PHE A 165 24.72 -16.41 -4.20
C PHE A 165 26.09 -17.00 -3.84
N ILE A 166 26.22 -18.32 -3.80
CA ILE A 166 27.49 -19.02 -3.61
C ILE A 166 28.47 -18.72 -4.75
N ARG A 167 28.02 -18.69 -6.01
CA ARG A 167 28.87 -18.28 -7.15
C ARG A 167 29.39 -16.85 -7.02
N ARG A 168 28.59 -15.93 -6.45
CA ARG A 168 29.01 -14.55 -6.16
C ARG A 168 29.98 -14.45 -4.98
N LEU A 169 29.76 -15.21 -3.91
CA LEU A 169 30.68 -15.25 -2.77
C LEU A 169 32.02 -15.93 -3.11
N LYS A 170 31.99 -16.91 -4.02
CA LYS A 170 33.17 -17.57 -4.57
C LYS A 170 33.72 -16.85 -5.81
N GLY A 171 33.23 -15.66 -6.15
CA GLY A 171 33.70 -14.94 -7.32
C GLY A 171 35.17 -14.58 -7.17
N THR A 172 35.98 -14.88 -8.20
CA THR A 172 37.46 -14.76 -8.30
C THR A 172 38.29 -15.82 -7.58
#